data_AF-A0A8C2G4N5-F1
#
_entry.id   AF-A0A8C2G4N5-F1
#
_cell.length_a   1.000
_cell.length_b   1.000
_cell.length_c   1.000
_cell.angle_alpha   90.00
_cell.angle_beta   90.00
_cell.angle_gamma   90.00
#
_symmetry.space_group_name_H-M   'P 1'
#
loop_
_entity.id
_entity.type
_entity.pdbx_description
1 polymer ?
#
loop_
_entity_poly.entity_id
_entity_poly.type
_entity_poly.pdbx_seq_one_letter_code
_entity_poly.pdbx_strand_id
1 'polypeptide(L)'
;MGNLLVITVVSYFGAKFHRPKIIGAGVLLMGIGTLLMALPHFIMSQYKYDTAAAHSNDADNFTVSSTCSSDNQSTVQQLVSGCLKGESESSPMWVIALFGNILRGIGEASIGPLGMSFIDDYARPENSAFYIGCLHTLGVIGPIFGYSLGSLCASLYVDIGLVDQESVTITPQDSRWVGAWWLGYVVSGLLTLLAALPLWFLPRALPENPQTSKLDNASNQHKHTLSITEIAKGICPDFNSPRCSQHPSLIRQMLHLLVPYFQLHLLYLIQFHIFILFKDKNWELYGCFFFLMLYKICSCRIVDPALKSLSVGVFLLVLRVFGGIPAPICFGALIDSTCLKWGQKKCGGSGACRMYDTETFRYLFLGLVSSLRTISYTLLWIVTIQIKRKVQNDNQMSKDG
;
A
#
# COMPACT_ATOMS: atom_id res chain seq x y z
N MET A 1 7.13 4.52 3.45
CA MET A 1 7.31 5.84 4.08
C MET A 1 7.70 6.93 3.08
N GLY A 2 8.79 6.79 2.31
CA GLY A 2 9.23 7.86 1.40
C GLY A 2 8.19 8.35 0.39
N ASN A 3 7.31 7.45 -0.09
CA ASN A 3 6.23 7.77 -1.02
C ASN A 3 5.28 8.87 -0.49
N LEU A 4 4.88 8.78 0.78
CA LEU A 4 3.93 9.71 1.42
C LEU A 4 4.42 11.17 1.38
N LEU A 5 5.74 11.38 1.49
CA LEU A 5 6.34 12.70 1.56
C LEU A 5 6.36 13.41 0.21
N VAL A 6 6.53 12.64 -0.88
CA VAL A 6 6.85 13.21 -2.19
C VAL A 6 5.73 13.06 -3.22
N ILE A 7 4.74 12.18 -3.00
CA ILE A 7 3.74 11.85 -4.02
C ILE A 7 2.98 13.06 -4.55
N THR A 8 2.51 13.97 -3.68
CA THR A 8 1.78 15.17 -4.13
C THR A 8 2.67 16.11 -4.94
N VAL A 9 3.91 16.32 -4.48
CA VAL A 9 4.89 17.19 -5.14
C VAL A 9 5.26 16.63 -6.51
N VAL A 10 5.62 15.35 -6.58
CA VAL A 10 5.96 14.65 -7.82
C VAL A 10 4.77 14.62 -8.78
N SER A 11 3.54 14.43 -8.27
CA SER A 11 2.33 14.41 -9.09
C SER A 11 2.05 15.77 -9.73
N TYR A 12 2.26 16.87 -8.99
CA TYR A 12 2.04 18.23 -9.48
C TYR A 12 3.15 18.71 -10.42
N PHE A 13 4.42 18.65 -9.98
CA PHE A 13 5.54 19.16 -10.76
C PHE A 13 5.92 18.20 -11.89
N GLY A 14 5.89 16.89 -11.64
CA GLY A 14 6.29 15.89 -12.62
C GLY A 14 5.40 15.90 -13.88
N ALA A 15 4.14 16.32 -13.74
CA ALA A 15 3.23 16.47 -14.88
C ALA A 15 3.63 17.59 -15.85
N LYS A 16 4.40 18.59 -15.39
CA LYS A 16 4.86 19.74 -16.19
C LYS A 16 6.14 19.46 -16.99
N PHE A 17 6.89 18.45 -16.60
CA PHE A 17 8.15 18.05 -17.22
C PHE A 17 7.97 16.82 -18.13
N HIS A 18 9.08 16.25 -18.59
CA HIS A 18 9.07 15.06 -19.46
C HIS A 18 8.67 13.81 -18.68
N ARG A 19 7.36 13.52 -18.62
CA ARG A 19 6.78 12.47 -17.75
C ARG A 19 7.47 11.11 -17.87
N PRO A 20 7.71 10.53 -19.07
CA PRO A 20 8.41 9.24 -19.20
C PRO A 20 9.79 9.20 -18.54
N LYS A 21 10.60 10.27 -18.67
CA LYS A 21 11.93 10.34 -18.07
C LYS A 21 11.89 10.43 -16.55
N ILE A 22 10.90 11.15 -15.99
CA ILE A 22 10.70 11.21 -14.53
C ILE A 22 10.29 9.84 -14.00
N ILE A 23 9.37 9.15 -14.69
CA ILE A 23 8.98 7.79 -14.33
C ILE A 23 10.20 6.87 -14.39
N GLY A 24 11.00 6.93 -15.47
CA GLY A 24 12.25 6.18 -15.60
C GLY A 24 13.26 6.45 -14.48
N ALA A 25 13.46 7.72 -14.11
CA ALA A 25 14.31 8.10 -12.98
C ALA A 25 13.77 7.57 -11.64
N GLY A 26 12.45 7.60 -11.44
CA GLY A 26 11.79 7.04 -10.26
C GLY A 26 11.92 5.51 -10.18
N VAL A 27 11.77 4.80 -11.30
CA VAL A 27 11.98 3.34 -11.37
C VAL A 27 13.44 2.98 -11.08
N LEU A 28 14.39 3.75 -11.61
CA LEU A 28 15.82 3.58 -11.30
C LEU A 28 16.09 3.76 -9.80
N LEU A 29 15.55 4.82 -9.20
CA LEU A 29 15.66 5.08 -7.76
C LEU A 29 15.02 3.96 -6.92
N MET A 30 13.89 3.42 -7.39
CA MET A 30 13.21 2.28 -6.78
C MET A 30 14.09 1.01 -6.81
N GLY A 31 14.75 0.74 -7.93
CA GLY A 31 15.69 -0.39 -8.08
C GLY A 31 16.87 -0.27 -7.12
N ILE A 32 17.52 0.91 -7.05
CA ILE A 32 18.62 1.17 -6.11
C ILE A 32 18.16 0.99 -4.67
N GLY A 33 17.01 1.55 -4.29
CA GLY A 33 16.44 1.41 -2.95
C GLY A 33 16.19 -0.05 -2.58
N THR A 34 15.73 -0.86 -3.54
CA THR A 34 15.49 -2.30 -3.35
C THR A 34 16.80 -3.06 -3.14
N LEU A 35 17.85 -2.76 -3.89
CA LEU A 35 19.17 -3.38 -3.70
C LEU A 35 19.80 -3.00 -2.34
N LEU A 36 19.63 -1.75 -1.89
CA LEU A 36 20.08 -1.32 -0.57
C LEU A 36 19.42 -2.11 0.57
N MET A 37 18.21 -2.63 0.37
CA MET A 37 17.57 -3.49 1.37
C MET A 37 18.25 -4.86 1.52
N ALA A 38 18.94 -5.35 0.49
CA ALA A 38 19.73 -6.59 0.57
C ALA A 38 21.11 -6.38 1.21
N LEU A 39 21.61 -5.14 1.20
CA LEU A 39 22.96 -4.79 1.65
C LEU A 39 23.30 -5.24 3.09
N PRO A 40 22.39 -5.17 4.09
CA PRO A 40 22.70 -5.61 5.45
C PRO A 40 23.26 -7.03 5.52
N HIS A 41 22.75 -7.96 4.72
CA HIS A 41 23.19 -9.35 4.75
C HIS A 41 24.68 -9.50 4.43
N PHE A 42 25.18 -8.76 3.43
CA PHE A 42 26.59 -8.83 3.01
C PHE A 42 27.55 -8.16 3.99
N ILE A 43 27.04 -7.32 4.89
CA ILE A 43 27.83 -6.64 5.94
C ILE A 43 27.76 -7.43 7.25
N MET A 44 26.67 -8.18 7.46
CA MET A 44 26.47 -9.02 8.64
C MET A 44 27.47 -10.18 8.67
N SER A 45 27.95 -10.49 9.87
CA SER A 45 28.64 -11.76 10.10
C SER A 45 27.69 -12.93 9.87
N GLN A 46 28.26 -14.09 9.55
CA GLN A 46 27.54 -15.35 9.33
C GLN A 46 26.50 -15.64 10.40
N TYR A 47 25.36 -16.20 9.97
CA TYR A 47 24.26 -16.52 10.87
C TYR A 47 24.61 -17.72 11.75
N LYS A 48 24.73 -17.51 13.06
CA LYS A 48 24.97 -18.58 14.05
C LYS A 48 23.67 -19.01 14.71
N TYR A 49 23.21 -20.22 14.42
CA TYR A 49 21.96 -20.78 14.95
C TYR A 49 22.14 -21.51 16.30
N ASP A 50 23.36 -21.90 16.66
CA ASP A 50 23.64 -22.63 17.91
C ASP A 50 23.35 -21.78 19.16
N THR A 51 23.56 -20.48 19.11
CA THR A 51 23.28 -19.55 20.23
C THR A 51 21.78 -19.44 20.56
N ALA A 52 20.89 -19.84 19.64
CA ALA A 52 19.45 -19.88 19.88
C ALA A 52 19.00 -21.14 20.63
N ALA A 53 19.81 -22.22 20.60
CA ALA A 53 19.54 -23.49 21.29
C ALA A 53 20.48 -23.74 22.48
N ALA A 54 21.68 -23.16 22.51
CA ALA A 54 22.71 -23.40 23.52
C ALA A 54 22.43 -22.78 24.90
N HIS A 55 21.34 -22.04 25.09
CA HIS A 55 20.93 -21.59 26.43
C HIS A 55 20.22 -22.69 27.26
N SER A 56 20.21 -23.96 26.81
CA SER A 56 19.65 -25.07 27.59
C SER A 56 20.68 -26.02 28.19
N ASN A 57 21.97 -25.92 27.86
CA ASN A 57 22.93 -26.99 28.19
C ASN A 57 24.23 -26.53 28.88
N ASP A 58 24.29 -25.31 29.44
CA ASP A 58 25.29 -25.04 30.48
C ASP A 58 24.65 -25.34 31.84
N ALA A 59 25.15 -26.41 32.43
CA ALA A 59 24.83 -26.86 33.77
C ALA A 59 25.33 -25.82 34.77
N ASP A 60 24.48 -24.86 35.12
CA ASP A 60 24.55 -24.15 36.39
C ASP A 60 23.13 -23.73 36.80
N ASN A 61 22.55 -24.58 37.66
CA ASN A 61 21.36 -24.41 38.49
C ASN A 61 20.39 -23.24 38.17
N PHE A 62 19.26 -23.56 37.54
CA PHE A 62 17.99 -22.92 37.92
C PHE A 62 16.76 -23.82 37.68
N THR A 63 16.02 -24.10 38.75
CA THR A 63 14.71 -24.76 38.75
C THR A 63 13.62 -23.84 38.19
N VAL A 64 13.04 -24.22 37.05
CA VAL A 64 11.77 -23.66 36.55
C VAL A 64 10.63 -24.47 37.18
N SER A 65 9.89 -23.86 38.11
CA SER A 65 8.64 -24.44 38.59
C SER A 65 7.58 -24.33 37.50
N SER A 66 7.30 -25.45 36.84
CA SER A 66 6.09 -25.65 36.05
C SER A 66 4.94 -25.91 37.02
N THR A 67 3.91 -25.06 37.00
CA THR A 67 2.69 -25.25 37.77
C THR A 67 1.89 -26.44 37.22
N CYS A 68 2.16 -27.64 37.75
CA CYS A 68 1.24 -28.77 37.82
C CYS A 68 1.63 -29.64 39.03
N SER A 69 1.18 -29.24 40.23
CA SER A 69 0.70 -30.11 41.31
C SER A 69 0.72 -29.39 42.65
N SER A 70 -0.37 -29.58 43.40
CA SER A 70 -0.57 -29.15 44.78
C SER A 70 0.35 -29.92 45.71
N ASP A 71 1.23 -29.24 46.46
CA ASP A 71 1.28 -29.32 47.93
C ASP A 71 2.43 -28.48 48.56
N ASN A 72 2.09 -27.91 49.71
CA ASN A 72 2.85 -27.25 50.78
C ASN A 72 4.30 -26.73 50.63
N GLN A 73 4.42 -25.43 50.93
CA GLN A 73 5.50 -24.69 51.62
C GLN A 73 6.94 -24.73 51.05
N SER A 74 7.40 -23.59 50.52
CA SER A 74 8.29 -22.62 51.22
C SER A 74 8.94 -21.65 50.24
N THR A 75 9.00 -20.38 50.64
CA THR A 75 9.48 -19.23 49.87
C THR A 75 11.00 -19.22 49.76
N VAL A 76 11.54 -19.19 48.54
CA VAL A 76 12.91 -18.71 48.29
C VAL A 76 12.84 -17.66 47.18
N GLN A 77 12.79 -16.39 47.57
CA GLN A 77 13.03 -15.26 46.68
C GLN A 77 14.55 -15.10 46.52
N GLN A 78 15.09 -15.47 45.37
CA GLN A 78 16.49 -15.23 45.04
C GLN A 78 16.59 -14.22 43.88
N LEU A 79 17.29 -13.13 44.15
CA LEU A 79 17.55 -12.01 43.24
C LEU A 79 18.30 -12.51 41.98
N VAL A 80 17.70 -12.29 40.81
CA VAL A 80 18.31 -12.59 39.51
C VAL A 80 19.37 -11.52 39.20
N SER A 81 20.64 -11.85 39.40
CA SER A 81 21.78 -11.11 38.82
C SER A 81 22.10 -11.71 37.45
N GLY A 82 21.29 -11.37 36.44
CA GLY A 82 21.40 -11.88 35.07
C GLY A 82 21.05 -10.87 33.99
N CYS A 83 21.05 -9.58 34.32
CA CYS A 83 20.90 -8.50 33.33
C CYS A 83 22.16 -7.60 33.40
N LEU A 84 23.35 -8.23 33.35
CA LEU A 84 24.56 -7.51 32.95
C LEU A 84 24.43 -7.25 31.45
N LYS A 85 24.40 -5.96 31.13
CA LYS A 85 24.42 -5.35 29.79
C LYS A 85 25.74 -5.73 29.10
N GLY A 86 25.90 -7.00 28.73
CA GLY A 86 26.96 -7.47 27.86
C GLY A 86 26.55 -7.18 26.42
N GLU A 87 27.24 -6.22 25.81
CA GLU A 87 27.05 -5.77 24.44
C GLU A 87 27.14 -6.94 23.44
N SER A 88 26.00 -7.46 23.00
CA SER A 88 25.86 -7.84 21.60
C SER A 88 25.39 -6.57 20.89
N GLU A 89 26.33 -5.81 20.34
CA GLU A 89 26.07 -4.60 19.53
C GLU A 89 24.78 -4.81 18.73
N SER A 90 23.71 -4.06 19.05
CA SER A 90 22.57 -3.99 18.15
C SER A 90 23.06 -3.23 16.93
N SER A 91 23.65 -3.96 15.97
CA SER A 91 24.22 -3.34 14.80
C SER A 91 23.13 -2.48 14.14
N PRO A 92 23.40 -1.20 13.83
CA PRO A 92 22.41 -0.28 13.28
C PRO A 92 22.00 -0.62 11.84
N MET A 93 22.21 -1.86 11.39
CA MET A 93 21.88 -2.39 10.05
C MET A 93 20.42 -2.19 9.64
N TRP A 94 19.49 -2.13 10.60
CA TRP A 94 18.09 -1.78 10.35
C TRP A 94 17.92 -0.37 9.75
N VAL A 95 18.87 0.55 10.01
CA VAL A 95 18.88 1.90 9.41
C VAL A 95 19.13 1.83 7.91
N ILE A 96 20.00 0.94 7.44
CA ILE A 96 20.27 0.74 6.00
C ILE A 96 19.00 0.22 5.30
N ALA A 97 18.33 -0.77 5.90
CA ALA A 97 17.07 -1.30 5.37
C ALA A 97 15.94 -0.24 5.40
N LEU A 98 15.89 0.60 6.43
CA LEU A 98 14.95 1.71 6.52
C LEU A 98 15.21 2.74 5.40
N PHE A 99 16.47 3.10 5.19
CA PHE A 99 16.87 4.03 4.15
C PHE A 99 16.54 3.48 2.76
N GLY A 100 16.83 2.21 2.49
CA GLY A 100 16.44 1.52 1.25
C GLY A 100 14.93 1.57 1.01
N ASN A 101 14.12 1.32 2.04
CA ASN A 101 12.65 1.43 1.98
C ASN A 101 12.15 2.85 1.71
N ILE A 102 12.82 3.87 2.26
CA ILE A 102 12.50 5.27 1.99
C ILE A 102 12.77 5.57 0.51
N LEU A 103 13.96 5.22 0.02
CA LEU A 103 14.37 5.46 -1.36
C LEU A 103 13.45 4.74 -2.36
N ARG A 104 13.12 3.48 -2.07
CA ARG A 104 12.13 2.69 -2.83
C ARG A 104 10.79 3.41 -2.92
N GLY A 105 10.32 3.94 -1.79
CA GLY A 105 9.06 4.68 -1.72
C GLY A 105 9.07 5.98 -2.52
N ILE A 106 10.19 6.73 -2.53
CA ILE A 106 10.34 7.96 -3.32
C ILE A 106 10.23 7.63 -4.82
N GLY A 107 10.89 6.56 -5.27
CA GLY A 107 10.83 6.12 -6.66
C GLY A 107 9.42 5.71 -7.09
N GLU A 108 8.74 4.89 -6.28
CA GLU A 108 7.37 4.41 -6.52
C GLU A 108 6.35 5.54 -6.71
N ALA A 109 6.55 6.67 -6.02
CA ALA A 109 5.62 7.81 -6.02
C ALA A 109 5.38 8.42 -7.41
N SER A 110 6.34 8.28 -8.32
CA SER A 110 6.24 8.80 -9.69
C SER A 110 5.39 7.92 -10.62
N ILE A 111 5.31 6.61 -10.36
CA ILE A 111 4.80 5.62 -11.32
C ILE A 111 3.28 5.75 -11.49
N GLY A 112 2.54 5.70 -10.37
CA GLY A 112 1.08 5.70 -10.39
C GLY A 112 0.48 6.98 -11.00
N PRO A 113 0.76 8.17 -10.45
CA PRO A 113 0.17 9.43 -10.89
C PRO A 113 0.57 9.83 -12.32
N LEU A 114 1.88 9.79 -12.63
CA LEU A 114 2.39 10.22 -13.93
C LEU A 114 2.13 9.17 -15.02
N GLY A 115 2.24 7.88 -14.70
CA GLY A 115 1.99 6.80 -15.65
C GLY A 115 0.53 6.74 -16.10
N MET A 116 -0.41 6.84 -15.16
CA MET A 116 -1.84 6.84 -15.46
C MET A 116 -2.26 8.04 -16.29
N SER A 117 -1.83 9.24 -15.90
CA SER A 117 -2.14 10.46 -16.65
C SER A 117 -1.47 10.49 -18.03
N PHE A 118 -0.27 9.92 -18.17
CA PHE A 118 0.38 9.78 -19.48
C PHE A 118 -0.41 8.85 -20.39
N ILE A 119 -0.83 7.67 -19.93
CA ILE A 119 -1.62 6.74 -20.75
C ILE A 119 -2.96 7.37 -21.14
N ASP A 120 -3.64 8.04 -20.21
CA ASP A 120 -4.94 8.66 -20.50
C ASP A 120 -4.83 9.84 -21.48
N ASP A 121 -3.74 10.61 -21.45
CA ASP A 121 -3.55 11.77 -22.33
C ASP A 121 -3.15 11.37 -23.77
N TYR A 122 -2.49 10.22 -23.96
CA TYR A 122 -2.00 9.79 -25.29
C TYR A 122 -2.76 8.61 -25.92
N ALA A 123 -3.57 7.88 -25.16
CA ALA A 123 -4.42 6.82 -25.70
C ALA A 123 -5.73 7.39 -26.28
N ARG A 124 -6.29 6.73 -27.29
CA ARG A 124 -7.64 7.05 -27.79
C ARG A 124 -8.66 6.92 -26.66
N PRO A 125 -9.68 7.80 -26.57
CA PRO A 125 -10.66 7.79 -25.48
C PRO A 125 -11.45 6.48 -25.39
N GLU A 126 -11.58 5.74 -26.48
CA GLU A 126 -12.19 4.40 -26.55
C GLU A 126 -11.31 3.32 -25.92
N ASN A 127 -9.98 3.48 -26.00
CA ASN A 127 -9.00 2.46 -25.60
C ASN A 127 -8.27 2.81 -24.29
N SER A 128 -8.31 4.07 -23.82
CA SER A 128 -7.53 4.50 -22.64
C SER A 128 -7.91 3.73 -21.38
N ALA A 129 -9.21 3.44 -21.21
CA ALA A 129 -9.71 2.65 -20.08
C ALA A 129 -9.15 1.22 -20.08
N PHE A 130 -8.97 0.61 -21.26
CA PHE A 130 -8.39 -0.72 -21.39
C PHE A 130 -6.92 -0.75 -20.96
N TYR A 131 -6.10 0.18 -21.46
CA TYR A 131 -4.68 0.24 -21.09
C TYR A 131 -4.46 0.53 -19.60
N ILE A 132 -5.27 1.44 -19.05
CA ILE A 132 -5.30 1.71 -17.61
C ILE A 132 -5.68 0.44 -16.83
N GLY A 133 -6.65 -0.33 -17.34
CA GLY A 133 -7.02 -1.62 -16.78
C GLY A 133 -5.87 -2.62 -16.76
N CYS A 134 -5.15 -2.77 -17.87
CA CYS A 134 -3.97 -3.63 -17.94
C CYS A 134 -2.91 -3.23 -16.89
N LEU A 135 -2.62 -1.93 -16.75
CA LEU A 135 -1.67 -1.42 -15.76
C LEU A 135 -2.09 -1.79 -14.33
N HIS A 136 -3.39 -1.72 -14.02
CA HIS A 136 -3.92 -2.13 -12.73
C HIS A 136 -3.87 -3.63 -12.50
N THR A 137 -4.25 -4.43 -13.51
CA THR A 137 -4.17 -5.90 -13.45
C THR A 137 -2.74 -6.36 -13.17
N LEU A 138 -1.73 -5.75 -13.82
CA LEU A 138 -0.32 -6.03 -13.53
C LEU A 138 0.03 -5.73 -12.07
N GLY A 139 -0.51 -4.67 -11.49
CA GLY A 139 -0.36 -4.37 -10.06
C GLY A 139 -1.01 -5.40 -9.12
N VAL A 140 -2.09 -6.08 -9.56
CA VAL A 140 -2.77 -7.13 -8.80
C VAL A 140 -2.09 -8.49 -8.92
N ILE A 141 -1.57 -8.81 -10.11
CA ILE A 141 -0.87 -10.07 -10.36
C ILE A 141 0.56 -10.03 -9.79
N GLY A 142 1.18 -8.85 -9.71
CA GLY A 142 2.54 -8.67 -9.18
C GLY A 142 2.80 -9.36 -7.83
N PRO A 143 1.93 -9.20 -6.80
CA PRO A 143 2.05 -9.93 -5.54
C PRO A 143 2.11 -11.45 -5.67
N ILE A 144 1.43 -12.06 -6.65
CA ILE A 144 1.49 -13.52 -6.88
C ILE A 144 2.93 -13.92 -7.22
N PHE A 145 3.53 -13.25 -8.21
CA PHE A 145 4.92 -13.48 -8.58
C PHE A 145 5.90 -13.13 -7.44
N GLY A 146 5.61 -12.08 -6.68
CA GLY A 146 6.40 -11.68 -5.53
C GLY A 146 6.39 -12.73 -4.40
N TYR A 147 5.23 -13.29 -4.06
CA TYR A 147 5.13 -14.35 -3.07
C TYR A 147 5.77 -15.65 -3.56
N SER A 148 5.61 -16.00 -4.84
CA SER A 148 6.29 -17.15 -5.42
C SER A 148 7.81 -17.00 -5.34
N LEU A 149 8.36 -15.85 -5.76
CA LEU A 149 9.79 -15.57 -5.67
C LEU A 149 10.28 -15.57 -4.22
N GLY A 150 9.53 -14.93 -3.31
CA GLY A 150 9.83 -14.89 -1.89
C GLY A 150 9.82 -16.29 -1.25
N SER A 151 8.86 -17.13 -1.61
CA SER A 151 8.78 -18.52 -1.14
C SER A 151 9.97 -19.36 -1.60
N LEU A 152 10.40 -19.20 -2.87
CA LEU A 152 11.58 -19.88 -3.40
C LEU A 152 12.86 -19.41 -2.71
N CYS A 153 13.00 -18.10 -2.45
CA CYS A 153 14.14 -17.57 -1.71
C CYS A 153 14.13 -18.04 -0.25
N ALA A 154 12.95 -18.15 0.37
CA ALA A 154 12.81 -18.59 1.76
C ALA A 154 13.13 -20.08 1.96
N SER A 155 12.98 -20.91 0.92
CA SER A 155 13.35 -22.33 0.96
C SER A 155 14.85 -22.59 0.83
N LEU A 156 15.64 -21.57 0.48
CA LEU A 156 17.11 -21.63 0.42
C LEU A 156 17.69 -21.12 1.74
N TYR A 157 18.78 -21.73 2.21
CA TYR A 157 19.42 -21.30 3.45
C TYR A 157 20.02 -19.89 3.32
N VAL A 158 19.98 -19.10 4.40
CA VAL A 158 20.38 -17.68 4.38
C VAL A 158 21.79 -17.44 3.84
N ASP A 159 22.76 -18.30 4.19
CA ASP A 159 24.17 -18.21 3.81
C ASP A 159 24.52 -19.14 2.62
N ILE A 160 23.62 -19.21 1.63
CA ILE A 160 23.83 -20.02 0.42
C ILE A 160 25.12 -19.63 -0.32
N GLY A 161 25.99 -20.61 -0.56
CA GLY A 161 27.30 -20.42 -1.23
C GLY A 161 28.47 -20.07 -0.31
N LEU A 162 28.23 -19.80 0.98
CA LEU A 162 29.25 -19.62 2.01
C LEU A 162 29.43 -20.86 2.90
N VAL A 163 28.40 -21.70 3.00
CA VAL A 163 28.36 -22.94 3.79
C VAL A 163 27.85 -24.08 2.91
N ASP A 164 28.52 -25.23 2.95
CA ASP A 164 28.09 -26.43 2.23
C ASP A 164 26.77 -26.93 2.81
N GLN A 165 25.77 -27.12 1.95
CA GLN A 165 24.41 -27.51 2.38
C GLN A 165 24.37 -28.89 3.07
N GLU A 166 25.37 -29.74 2.84
CA GLU A 166 25.54 -31.03 3.53
C GLU A 166 26.00 -30.87 4.99
N SER A 167 26.63 -29.75 5.33
CA SER A 167 27.04 -29.43 6.71
C SER A 167 25.91 -28.82 7.56
N VAL A 168 24.82 -28.40 6.92
CA VAL A 168 23.67 -27.77 7.57
C VAL A 168 22.71 -28.86 8.06
N THR A 169 22.71 -29.10 9.37
CA THR A 169 21.86 -30.13 10.01
C THR A 169 20.39 -29.70 10.21
N ILE A 170 20.07 -28.43 9.93
CA ILE A 170 18.74 -27.85 10.13
C ILE A 170 17.90 -27.87 8.85
N THR A 171 16.67 -28.35 8.97
CA THR A 171 15.69 -28.39 7.86
C THR A 171 14.78 -27.15 7.86
N PRO A 172 14.14 -26.79 6.72
CA PRO A 172 13.17 -25.69 6.65
C PRO A 172 11.97 -25.78 7.61
N GLN A 173 11.72 -26.96 8.18
CA GLN A 173 10.69 -27.21 9.19
C GLN A 173 11.12 -26.79 10.60
N ASP A 174 12.40 -26.56 10.82
CA ASP A 174 12.92 -26.09 12.11
C ASP A 174 12.65 -24.59 12.28
N SER A 175 12.17 -24.19 13.45
CA SER A 175 11.96 -22.79 13.84
C SER A 175 13.20 -21.90 13.77
N ARG A 176 14.41 -22.50 13.72
CA ARG A 176 15.70 -21.81 13.59
C ARG A 176 16.08 -21.53 12.13
N TRP A 177 15.32 -22.05 11.16
CA TRP A 177 15.57 -21.83 9.75
C TRP A 177 15.34 -20.36 9.37
N VAL A 178 16.36 -19.74 8.78
CA VAL A 178 16.25 -18.43 8.14
C VAL A 178 16.53 -18.63 6.66
N GLY A 179 15.56 -18.26 5.84
CA GLY A 179 15.69 -18.33 4.39
C GLY A 179 16.52 -17.18 3.81
N ALA A 180 16.97 -17.32 2.56
CA ALA A 180 17.74 -16.33 1.79
C ALA A 180 16.90 -15.10 1.39
N TRP A 181 16.39 -14.36 2.38
CA TRP A 181 15.52 -13.20 2.21
C TRP A 181 16.12 -12.09 1.35
N TRP A 182 17.44 -11.94 1.35
CA TRP A 182 18.18 -10.92 0.60
C TRP A 182 18.16 -11.17 -0.92
N LEU A 183 18.08 -12.44 -1.33
CA LEU A 183 18.17 -12.84 -2.74
C LEU A 183 16.98 -12.29 -3.55
N GLY A 184 15.78 -12.31 -2.97
CA GLY A 184 14.59 -11.76 -3.60
C GLY A 184 14.72 -10.26 -3.89
N TYR A 185 15.36 -9.50 -2.99
CA TYR A 185 15.62 -8.07 -3.19
C TYR A 185 16.65 -7.82 -4.29
N VAL A 186 17.69 -8.66 -4.39
CA VAL A 186 18.69 -8.58 -5.48
C VAL A 186 18.03 -8.82 -6.84
N VAL A 187 17.31 -9.94 -6.98
CA VAL A 187 16.63 -10.30 -8.24
C VAL A 187 15.62 -9.22 -8.64
N SER A 188 14.74 -8.82 -7.72
CA SER A 188 13.71 -7.80 -7.99
C SER A 188 14.31 -6.42 -8.30
N GLY A 189 15.37 -6.02 -7.58
CA GLY A 189 16.09 -4.77 -7.81
C GLY A 189 16.72 -4.72 -9.21
N LEU A 190 17.41 -5.78 -9.62
CA LEU A 190 18.02 -5.87 -10.96
C LEU A 190 16.96 -5.85 -12.08
N LEU A 191 15.89 -6.62 -11.95
CA LEU A 191 14.78 -6.60 -12.92
C LEU A 191 14.15 -5.21 -13.04
N THR A 192 13.99 -4.51 -11.90
CA THR A 192 13.48 -3.14 -11.87
C THR A 192 14.41 -2.16 -12.59
N LEU A 193 15.72 -2.27 -12.39
CA LEU A 193 16.71 -1.43 -13.07
C LEU A 193 16.68 -1.66 -14.60
N LEU A 194 16.58 -2.91 -15.04
CA LEU A 194 16.44 -3.25 -16.46
C LEU A 194 15.15 -2.67 -17.06
N ALA A 195 14.03 -2.74 -16.31
CA ALA A 195 12.75 -2.17 -16.74
C ALA A 195 12.74 -0.63 -16.83
N ALA A 196 13.70 0.06 -16.18
CA ALA A 196 13.82 1.52 -16.27
C ALA A 196 14.35 1.98 -17.64
N LEU A 197 15.16 1.17 -18.32
CA LEU A 197 15.88 1.55 -19.54
C LEU A 197 14.95 1.93 -20.70
N PRO A 198 13.90 1.15 -21.05
CA PRO A 198 13.03 1.49 -22.18
C PRO A 198 12.31 2.84 -22.03
N LEU A 199 12.02 3.27 -20.80
CA LEU A 199 11.31 4.53 -20.52
C LEU A 199 12.13 5.78 -20.89
N TRP A 200 13.45 5.67 -20.94
CA TRP A 200 14.33 6.78 -21.31
C TRP A 200 14.33 7.07 -22.81
N PHE A 201 13.98 6.08 -23.63
CA PHE A 201 13.87 6.21 -25.08
C PHE A 201 12.49 6.72 -25.54
N LEU A 202 11.52 6.85 -24.63
CA LEU A 202 10.20 7.35 -24.96
C LEU A 202 10.23 8.86 -25.25
N PRO A 203 9.62 9.34 -26.36
CA PRO A 203 9.55 10.77 -26.66
C PRO A 203 8.67 11.54 -25.66
N ARG A 204 8.82 12.86 -25.62
CA ARG A 204 8.05 13.75 -24.72
C ARG A 204 6.55 13.68 -24.96
N ALA A 205 6.18 13.57 -26.23
CA ALA A 205 4.81 13.40 -26.70
C ALA A 205 4.81 12.35 -27.80
N LEU A 206 3.79 11.49 -27.81
CA LEU A 206 3.55 10.58 -28.92
C LEU A 206 2.94 11.38 -30.10
N PRO A 207 3.25 11.03 -31.37
CA PRO A 207 2.75 11.76 -32.53
C PRO A 207 1.21 11.81 -32.51
N GLU A 208 0.69 13.02 -32.67
CA GLU A 208 -0.73 13.31 -32.56
C GLU A 208 -1.49 12.75 -33.77
N ASN A 209 -2.61 12.09 -33.53
CA ASN A 209 -3.46 11.58 -34.60
C ASN A 209 -4.32 12.75 -35.15
N PRO A 210 -4.42 12.99 -36.47
CA PRO A 210 -5.11 14.16 -37.03
C PRO A 210 -6.57 14.34 -36.58
N GLN A 211 -7.24 13.26 -36.15
CA GLN A 211 -8.61 13.30 -35.64
C GLN A 211 -8.73 13.98 -34.26
N THR A 212 -7.69 13.93 -33.42
CA THR A 212 -7.66 14.54 -32.08
C THR A 212 -7.53 16.07 -32.16
N SER A 213 -6.74 16.57 -33.12
CA SER A 213 -6.52 18.01 -33.37
C SER A 213 -7.80 18.80 -33.66
N LYS A 214 -8.80 18.17 -34.29
CA LYS A 214 -10.10 18.80 -34.60
C LYS A 214 -10.96 18.99 -33.35
N LEU A 215 -10.84 18.10 -32.36
CA LEU A 215 -11.56 18.21 -31.09
C LEU A 215 -10.84 19.17 -30.13
N ASP A 216 -9.50 19.19 -30.17
CA ASP A 216 -8.66 20.04 -29.31
C ASP A 216 -8.70 21.51 -29.71
N ASN A 217 -8.85 21.84 -31.01
CA ASN A 217 -8.98 23.23 -31.45
C ASN A 217 -10.25 23.92 -30.94
N ALA A 218 -11.34 23.18 -30.70
CA ALA A 218 -12.55 23.71 -30.07
C ALA A 218 -12.40 23.90 -28.54
N SER A 219 -11.55 23.10 -27.88
CA SER A 219 -11.28 23.20 -26.43
C SER A 219 -10.20 24.24 -26.09
N ASN A 220 -9.19 24.43 -26.95
CA ASN A 220 -8.06 25.33 -26.72
C ASN A 220 -8.44 26.81 -26.82
N GLN A 221 -9.46 27.16 -27.61
CA GLN A 221 -9.96 28.54 -27.69
C GLN A 221 -10.57 29.04 -26.37
N HIS A 222 -11.02 28.12 -25.50
CA HIS A 222 -11.58 28.48 -24.18
C HIS A 222 -10.53 28.49 -23.05
N LYS A 223 -9.45 27.71 -23.19
CA LYS A 223 -8.40 27.52 -22.15
C LYS A 223 -7.40 28.67 -22.02
N HIS A 224 -7.13 29.41 -23.10
CA HIS A 224 -6.07 30.43 -23.07
C HIS A 224 -6.46 31.72 -22.31
N THR A 225 -7.73 31.84 -21.88
CA THR A 225 -8.26 33.01 -21.17
C THR A 225 -8.23 32.88 -19.63
N LEU A 226 -7.99 31.68 -19.08
CA LEU A 226 -7.91 31.47 -17.64
C LEU A 226 -6.46 31.64 -17.12
N SER A 227 -6.18 32.84 -16.62
CA SER A 227 -4.90 33.22 -16.02
C SER A 227 -4.60 32.47 -14.71
N ILE A 228 -3.31 32.28 -14.43
CA ILE A 228 -2.71 31.72 -13.20
C ILE A 228 -3.34 32.27 -11.90
N THR A 229 -3.92 33.47 -11.94
CA THR A 229 -4.63 34.12 -10.84
C THR A 229 -5.92 33.39 -10.39
N GLU A 230 -6.55 32.57 -11.24
CA GLU A 230 -7.73 31.76 -10.87
C GLU A 230 -7.36 30.43 -10.20
N ILE A 231 -6.19 29.87 -10.49
CA ILE A 231 -5.69 28.62 -9.87
C ILE A 231 -5.35 28.86 -8.38
N ALA A 232 -4.86 30.07 -8.04
CA ALA A 232 -4.63 30.46 -6.65
C ALA A 232 -5.93 30.68 -5.84
N LYS A 233 -7.07 30.91 -6.51
CA LYS A 233 -8.38 31.04 -5.85
C LYS A 233 -9.08 29.69 -5.62
N GLY A 234 -8.56 28.59 -6.16
CA GLY A 234 -9.12 27.24 -6.02
C GLY A 234 -8.81 26.53 -4.68
N ILE A 235 -8.02 27.15 -3.80
CA ILE A 235 -7.73 26.64 -2.46
C ILE A 235 -8.27 27.65 -1.44
N CYS A 236 -9.59 27.66 -1.23
CA CYS A 236 -10.22 28.39 -0.13
C CYS A 236 -10.84 27.40 0.87
N PRO A 237 -10.61 27.56 2.19
CA PRO A 237 -11.16 26.72 3.24
C PRO A 237 -12.56 27.15 3.68
N ASP A 238 -13.34 27.81 2.81
CA ASP A 238 -14.62 28.39 3.18
C ASP A 238 -15.76 27.98 2.23
N PHE A 239 -16.74 27.28 2.80
CA PHE A 239 -17.84 26.62 2.10
C PHE A 239 -18.96 27.58 1.68
N ASN A 240 -18.83 28.88 1.97
CA ASN A 240 -19.89 29.89 1.83
C ASN A 240 -19.64 30.98 0.75
N SER A 241 -18.65 30.84 -0.15
CA SER A 241 -18.44 31.84 -1.21
C SER A 241 -19.27 31.57 -2.48
N PRO A 242 -19.95 32.57 -3.10
CA PRO A 242 -20.94 32.36 -4.16
C PRO A 242 -20.38 32.00 -5.55
N ARG A 243 -19.05 31.81 -5.70
CA ARG A 243 -18.41 31.68 -7.01
C ARG A 243 -18.23 30.23 -7.51
N CYS A 244 -18.62 29.24 -6.70
CA CYS A 244 -18.74 27.84 -7.14
C CYS A 244 -20.06 27.53 -7.88
N SER A 245 -20.97 28.50 -8.07
CA SER A 245 -22.29 28.25 -8.66
C SER A 245 -22.35 28.29 -10.19
N GLN A 246 -21.23 28.55 -10.89
CA GLN A 246 -21.25 28.77 -12.34
C GLN A 246 -20.98 27.53 -13.22
N HIS A 247 -20.82 26.34 -12.65
CA HIS A 247 -20.82 25.08 -13.42
C HIS A 247 -21.90 24.09 -12.93
N PRO A 248 -23.19 24.35 -13.19
CA PRO A 248 -24.28 23.39 -12.97
C PRO A 248 -24.13 22.09 -13.78
N SER A 249 -23.16 22.01 -14.71
CA SER A 249 -22.79 20.78 -15.42
C SER A 249 -21.88 19.86 -14.60
N LEU A 250 -20.96 20.39 -13.77
CA LEU A 250 -19.97 19.59 -13.05
C LEU A 250 -20.61 18.84 -11.88
N ILE A 251 -21.44 19.51 -11.07
CA ILE A 251 -22.17 18.87 -9.96
C ILE A 251 -23.18 17.84 -10.48
N ARG A 252 -23.82 18.13 -11.62
CA ARG A 252 -24.73 17.19 -12.29
C ARG A 252 -23.98 15.98 -12.85
N GLN A 253 -22.80 16.16 -13.46
CA GLN A 253 -21.91 15.08 -13.89
C GLN A 253 -21.41 14.23 -12.71
N MET A 254 -21.00 14.86 -11.61
CA MET A 254 -20.60 14.16 -10.39
C MET A 254 -21.75 13.34 -9.80
N LEU A 255 -22.99 13.87 -9.81
CA LEU A 255 -24.18 13.15 -9.37
C LEU A 255 -24.52 11.97 -10.29
N HIS A 256 -24.39 12.14 -11.62
CA HIS A 256 -24.56 11.05 -12.60
C HIS A 256 -23.50 9.95 -12.49
N LEU A 257 -22.33 10.22 -11.90
CA LEU A 257 -21.31 9.23 -11.58
C LEU A 257 -21.48 8.60 -10.18
N LEU A 258 -21.96 9.37 -9.20
CA LEU A 258 -22.21 8.90 -7.83
C LEU A 258 -23.32 7.84 -7.77
N VAL A 259 -24.35 7.95 -8.61
CA VAL A 259 -25.45 6.97 -8.69
C VAL A 259 -24.98 5.58 -9.14
N PRO A 260 -24.29 5.41 -10.29
CA PRO A 260 -23.75 4.11 -10.68
C PRO A 260 -22.68 3.64 -9.70
N TYR A 261 -21.86 4.53 -9.12
CA TYR A 261 -20.91 4.18 -8.06
C TYR A 261 -21.60 3.58 -6.82
N PHE A 262 -22.74 4.15 -6.40
CA PHE A 262 -23.55 3.62 -5.31
C PHE A 262 -24.22 2.29 -5.66
N GLN A 263 -24.78 2.16 -6.88
CA GLN A 263 -25.37 0.90 -7.35
C GLN A 263 -24.33 -0.22 -7.39
N LEU A 264 -23.12 0.09 -7.86
CA LEU A 264 -22.03 -0.86 -7.96
C LEU A 264 -21.51 -1.26 -6.56
N HIS A 265 -21.43 -0.32 -5.60
CA HIS A 265 -21.07 -0.63 -4.20
C HIS A 265 -22.16 -1.38 -3.43
N LEU A 266 -23.44 -1.14 -3.72
CA LEU A 266 -24.55 -1.90 -3.14
C LEU A 266 -24.53 -3.36 -3.63
N LEU A 267 -24.26 -3.57 -4.92
CA LEU A 267 -23.97 -4.89 -5.49
C LEU A 267 -22.79 -5.58 -4.80
N TYR A 268 -21.74 -4.82 -4.43
CA TYR A 268 -20.60 -5.37 -3.68
C TYR A 268 -20.94 -5.75 -2.24
N LEU A 269 -21.75 -4.95 -1.53
CA LEU A 269 -22.24 -5.34 -0.20
C LEU A 269 -23.04 -6.63 -0.27
N ILE A 270 -23.90 -6.77 -1.29
CA ILE A 270 -24.68 -7.98 -1.52
C ILE A 270 -23.72 -9.15 -1.81
N GLN A 271 -22.72 -8.98 -2.68
CA GLN A 271 -21.69 -10.00 -2.94
C GLN A 271 -20.87 -10.38 -1.69
N PHE A 272 -20.51 -9.43 -0.84
CA PHE A 272 -19.78 -9.66 0.42
C PHE A 272 -20.64 -10.43 1.44
N HIS A 273 -21.93 -10.10 1.56
CA HIS A 273 -22.85 -10.84 2.43
C HIS A 273 -23.14 -12.25 1.88
N ILE A 274 -23.26 -12.40 0.56
CA ILE A 274 -23.33 -13.72 -0.11
C ILE A 274 -22.02 -14.49 0.14
N PHE A 275 -20.84 -13.86 0.10
CA PHE A 275 -19.57 -14.51 0.43
C PHE A 275 -19.51 -15.01 1.90
N ILE A 276 -19.98 -14.20 2.86
CA ILE A 276 -20.11 -14.63 4.27
C ILE A 276 -20.98 -15.91 4.36
N LEU A 277 -22.02 -16.01 3.52
CA LEU A 277 -22.89 -17.18 3.43
C LEU A 277 -22.24 -18.38 2.71
N PHE A 278 -21.41 -18.14 1.69
CA PHE A 278 -20.85 -19.19 0.82
C PHE A 278 -19.39 -19.60 1.12
N LYS A 279 -18.69 -18.95 2.07
CA LYS A 279 -17.33 -19.32 2.56
C LYS A 279 -16.23 -19.42 1.48
N ASP A 280 -16.46 -19.00 0.24
CA ASP A 280 -15.50 -19.15 -0.87
C ASP A 280 -14.48 -18.01 -0.95
N LYS A 281 -13.29 -18.25 -0.38
CA LYS A 281 -12.24 -17.29 0.04
C LYS A 281 -11.67 -16.30 -0.98
N ASN A 282 -12.01 -16.36 -2.27
CA ASN A 282 -11.21 -15.67 -3.30
C ASN A 282 -11.86 -14.41 -3.92
N TRP A 283 -13.16 -14.15 -3.77
CA TRP A 283 -13.84 -13.12 -4.57
C TRP A 283 -13.70 -11.67 -4.04
N GLU A 284 -13.53 -11.49 -2.73
CA GLU A 284 -13.52 -10.14 -2.12
C GLU A 284 -12.40 -9.23 -2.62
N LEU A 285 -11.22 -9.82 -2.85
CA LEU A 285 -10.02 -9.11 -3.25
C LEU A 285 -10.18 -8.54 -4.66
N TYR A 286 -10.69 -9.34 -5.60
CA TYR A 286 -10.92 -8.92 -6.99
C TYR A 286 -11.97 -7.81 -7.09
N GLY A 287 -13.01 -7.87 -6.26
CA GLY A 287 -14.02 -6.82 -6.17
C GLY A 287 -13.42 -5.47 -5.82
N CYS A 288 -12.72 -5.35 -4.68
CA CYS A 288 -12.11 -4.07 -4.26
C CYS A 288 -11.19 -3.45 -5.33
N PHE A 289 -10.41 -4.26 -6.03
CA PHE A 289 -9.50 -3.76 -7.07
C PHE A 289 -10.24 -3.19 -8.28
N PHE A 290 -11.33 -3.81 -8.70
CA PHE A 290 -12.16 -3.31 -9.80
C PHE A 290 -12.77 -1.93 -9.48
N PHE A 291 -13.27 -1.73 -8.26
CA PHE A 291 -13.84 -0.44 -7.84
C PHE A 291 -12.79 0.67 -7.73
N LEU A 292 -11.62 0.37 -7.17
CA LEU A 292 -10.52 1.33 -7.09
C LEU A 292 -10.02 1.75 -8.48
N MET A 293 -10.06 0.83 -9.46
CA MET A 293 -9.75 1.12 -10.85
C MET A 293 -10.80 2.04 -11.49
N LEU A 294 -12.09 1.72 -11.34
CA LEU A 294 -13.17 2.55 -11.89
C LEU A 294 -13.15 3.96 -11.32
N TYR A 295 -12.94 4.10 -10.01
CA TYR A 295 -12.82 5.41 -9.36
C TYR A 295 -11.71 6.26 -10.00
N LYS A 296 -10.52 5.69 -10.21
CA LYS A 296 -9.39 6.41 -10.81
C LYS A 296 -9.65 6.82 -12.26
N ILE A 297 -10.24 5.93 -13.05
CA ILE A 297 -10.62 6.24 -14.45
C ILE A 297 -11.62 7.40 -14.47
N CYS A 298 -12.62 7.34 -13.60
CA CYS A 298 -13.62 8.39 -13.46
C CYS A 298 -12.98 9.74 -13.07
N SER A 299 -12.06 9.74 -12.09
CA SER A 299 -11.33 10.94 -11.70
C SER A 299 -10.54 11.55 -12.86
N CYS A 300 -9.86 10.73 -13.67
CA CYS A 300 -9.14 11.22 -14.86
C CYS A 300 -10.05 11.84 -15.92
N ARG A 301 -11.31 11.40 -16.03
CA ARG A 301 -12.28 11.93 -17.02
C ARG A 301 -13.02 13.20 -16.55
N ILE A 302 -13.13 13.42 -15.24
CA ILE A 302 -13.81 14.58 -14.66
C ILE A 302 -12.84 15.77 -14.50
N VAL A 303 -11.60 15.49 -14.14
CA VAL A 303 -10.61 16.52 -13.79
C VAL A 303 -9.94 17.08 -15.03
N ASP A 304 -9.67 18.39 -15.01
CA ASP A 304 -8.94 19.07 -16.09
C ASP A 304 -7.62 18.36 -16.43
N PRO A 305 -7.22 18.29 -17.71
CA PRO A 305 -6.00 17.60 -18.14
C PRO A 305 -4.73 18.00 -17.39
N ALA A 306 -4.62 19.27 -16.98
CA ALA A 306 -3.48 19.78 -16.22
C ALA A 306 -3.41 19.25 -14.77
N LEU A 307 -4.53 18.78 -14.20
CA LEU A 307 -4.65 18.37 -12.79
C LEU A 307 -4.89 16.87 -12.61
N LYS A 308 -5.02 16.08 -13.69
CA LYS A 308 -5.24 14.62 -13.63
C LYS A 308 -4.22 13.90 -12.75
N SER A 309 -2.92 14.15 -12.98
CA SER A 309 -1.83 13.55 -12.20
C SER A 309 -1.95 13.91 -10.71
N LEU A 310 -2.22 15.18 -10.39
CA LEU A 310 -2.39 15.62 -9.00
C LEU A 310 -3.58 14.92 -8.33
N SER A 311 -4.71 14.79 -9.02
CA SER A 311 -5.90 14.10 -8.50
C SER A 311 -5.59 12.65 -8.13
N VAL A 312 -4.92 11.91 -9.02
CA VAL A 312 -4.47 10.52 -8.75
C VAL A 312 -3.47 10.48 -7.59
N GLY A 313 -2.53 11.44 -7.53
CA GLY A 313 -1.57 11.56 -6.44
C GLY A 313 -2.20 11.80 -5.07
N VAL A 314 -3.16 12.73 -4.99
CA VAL A 314 -3.90 13.03 -3.76
C VAL A 314 -4.74 11.84 -3.32
N PHE A 315 -5.43 11.18 -4.25
CA PHE A 315 -6.18 9.96 -3.96
C PHE A 315 -5.29 8.87 -3.36
N LEU A 316 -4.12 8.63 -3.97
CA LEU A 316 -3.15 7.67 -3.45
C LEU A 316 -2.61 8.09 -2.08
N LEU A 317 -2.34 9.38 -1.86
CA LEU A 317 -1.92 9.88 -0.55
C LEU A 317 -2.96 9.57 0.52
N VAL A 318 -4.23 9.90 0.27
CA VAL A 318 -5.35 9.63 1.21
C VAL A 318 -5.44 8.14 1.53
N LEU A 319 -5.41 7.27 0.51
CA LEU A 319 -5.42 5.83 0.72
C LEU A 319 -4.23 5.35 1.58
N ARG A 320 -3.04 5.91 1.39
CA ARG A 320 -1.84 5.49 2.11
C ARG A 320 -1.79 6.06 3.52
N VAL A 321 -2.30 7.27 3.77
CA VAL A 321 -2.37 7.86 5.11
C VAL A 321 -3.40 7.15 5.96
N PHE A 322 -4.64 6.98 5.47
CA PHE A 322 -5.74 6.40 6.26
C PHE A 322 -5.78 4.87 6.19
N GLY A 323 -5.38 4.27 5.06
CA GLY A 323 -5.33 2.82 4.91
C GLY A 323 -3.98 2.21 5.26
N GLY A 324 -2.87 2.93 5.08
CA GLY A 324 -1.53 2.37 5.28
C GLY A 324 -0.98 2.48 6.69
N ILE A 325 -1.41 3.46 7.50
CA ILE A 325 -0.89 3.68 8.86
C ILE A 325 -1.89 3.19 9.93
N PRO A 326 -3.15 3.65 9.99
CA PRO A 326 -4.11 3.16 10.97
C PRO A 326 -4.43 1.67 10.81
N ALA A 327 -4.59 1.19 9.57
CA ALA A 327 -5.07 -0.18 9.37
C ALA A 327 -4.09 -1.22 9.95
N PRO A 328 -2.77 -1.21 9.66
CA PRO A 328 -1.85 -2.18 10.29
C PRO A 328 -1.80 -2.08 11.82
N ILE A 329 -2.01 -0.89 12.40
CA ILE A 329 -2.06 -0.72 13.86
C ILE A 329 -3.32 -1.38 14.43
N CYS A 330 -4.49 -1.10 13.85
CA CYS A 330 -5.76 -1.69 14.27
C CYS A 330 -5.78 -3.21 14.07
N PHE A 331 -5.33 -3.69 12.91
CA PHE A 331 -5.24 -5.13 12.63
C PHE A 331 -4.18 -5.81 13.49
N GLY A 332 -3.05 -5.15 13.79
CA GLY A 332 -2.04 -5.66 14.72
C GLY A 332 -2.60 -5.86 16.12
N ALA A 333 -3.29 -4.86 16.67
CA ALA A 333 -3.94 -4.96 17.98
C ALA A 333 -5.04 -6.05 18.00
N LEU A 334 -5.78 -6.21 16.91
CA LEU A 334 -6.78 -7.26 16.76
C LEU A 334 -6.14 -8.65 16.75
N ILE A 335 -5.04 -8.83 16.03
CA ILE A 335 -4.27 -10.10 16.03
C ILE A 335 -3.80 -10.40 17.46
N ASP A 336 -3.20 -9.42 18.13
CA ASP A 336 -2.69 -9.58 19.50
C ASP A 336 -3.79 -9.90 20.53
N SER A 337 -5.02 -9.41 20.34
CA SER A 337 -6.16 -9.76 21.20
C SER A 337 -6.56 -11.25 21.14
N THR A 338 -6.15 -11.96 20.09
CA THR A 338 -6.42 -13.40 19.90
C THR A 338 -5.27 -14.28 20.38
N CYS A 339 -4.27 -13.69 21.04
CA CYS A 339 -3.11 -14.41 21.53
C CYS A 339 -3.47 -15.41 22.63
N LEU A 340 -3.17 -16.69 22.41
CA LEU A 340 -3.31 -17.76 23.40
C LEU A 340 -2.06 -17.90 24.27
N LYS A 341 -0.87 -17.66 23.70
CA LYS A 341 0.40 -17.81 24.41
C LYS A 341 1.40 -16.73 24.03
N TRP A 342 1.66 -15.84 24.99
CA TRP A 342 2.71 -14.84 24.90
C TRP A 342 4.10 -15.49 25.06
N GLY A 343 5.07 -15.08 24.22
CA GLY A 343 6.47 -15.37 24.48
C GLY A 343 6.96 -14.64 25.74
N GLN A 344 8.05 -15.08 26.35
CA GLN A 344 8.70 -14.35 27.45
C GLN A 344 10.05 -13.79 27.01
N LYS A 345 10.38 -12.58 27.48
CA LYS A 345 11.68 -11.93 27.24
C LYS A 345 12.73 -12.39 28.26
N LYS A 346 14.01 -12.35 27.88
CA LYS A 346 15.15 -12.76 28.73
C LYS A 346 15.20 -12.05 30.09
N CYS A 347 14.83 -10.77 30.18
CA CYS A 347 14.77 -10.02 31.46
C CYS A 347 13.32 -9.80 31.95
N GLY A 348 12.39 -10.71 31.65
CA GLY A 348 10.99 -10.63 32.09
C GLY A 348 10.07 -9.80 31.19
N GLY A 349 8.77 -10.08 31.27
CA GLY A 349 7.72 -9.45 30.46
C GLY A 349 7.32 -10.25 29.20
N SER A 350 6.16 -9.91 28.64
CA SER A 350 5.62 -10.53 27.43
C SER A 350 6.41 -10.09 26.19
N GLY A 351 6.88 -11.07 25.42
CA GLY A 351 7.44 -10.93 24.07
C GLY A 351 6.36 -11.08 23.00
N ALA A 352 6.76 -11.38 21.76
CA ALA A 352 5.82 -11.65 20.68
C ALA A 352 4.93 -12.86 20.98
N CYS A 353 3.67 -12.82 20.55
CA CYS A 353 2.77 -13.95 20.69
C CYS A 353 3.23 -15.12 19.81
N ARG A 354 3.17 -16.34 20.35
CA ARG A 354 3.61 -17.56 19.64
C ARG A 354 2.45 -18.36 19.05
N MET A 355 1.25 -18.20 19.59
CA MET A 355 0.08 -18.98 19.17
C MET A 355 -1.18 -18.14 19.27
N TYR A 356 -1.96 -18.12 18.20
CA TYR A 356 -3.17 -17.33 18.05
C TYR A 356 -4.39 -18.22 17.87
N ASP A 357 -5.53 -17.84 18.46
CA ASP A 357 -6.81 -18.48 18.21
C ASP A 357 -7.32 -18.11 16.81
N THR A 358 -7.30 -19.09 15.90
CA THR A 358 -7.66 -18.89 14.50
C THR A 358 -9.17 -18.67 14.29
N GLU A 359 -10.03 -19.21 15.16
CA GLU A 359 -11.48 -19.06 15.00
C GLU A 359 -11.94 -17.68 15.43
N THR A 360 -11.54 -17.26 16.63
CA THR A 360 -11.82 -15.91 17.14
C THR A 360 -11.19 -14.86 16.23
N PHE A 361 -9.96 -15.07 15.77
CA PHE A 361 -9.30 -14.20 14.80
C PHE A 361 -10.12 -14.01 13.52
N ARG A 362 -10.66 -15.09 12.95
CA ARG A 362 -11.46 -15.01 11.72
C ARG A 362 -12.71 -14.15 11.91
N TYR A 363 -13.45 -14.33 13.01
CA TYR A 363 -14.67 -13.56 13.27
C TYR A 363 -14.37 -12.09 13.55
N LEU A 364 -13.33 -11.79 14.35
CA LEU A 364 -12.92 -10.41 14.63
C LEU A 364 -12.46 -9.71 13.34
N PHE A 365 -11.65 -10.38 12.52
CA PHE A 365 -11.15 -9.84 11.27
C PHE A 365 -12.30 -9.51 10.30
N LEU A 366 -13.19 -10.47 10.04
CA LEU A 366 -14.34 -10.28 9.15
C LEU A 366 -15.32 -9.23 9.69
N GLY A 367 -15.59 -9.27 11.00
CA GLY A 367 -16.48 -8.34 11.69
C GLY A 367 -15.98 -6.90 11.60
N LEU A 368 -14.68 -6.65 11.82
CA LEU A 368 -14.09 -5.32 11.71
C LEU A 368 -14.17 -4.79 10.27
N VAL A 369 -13.78 -5.60 9.28
CA VAL A 369 -13.84 -5.22 7.85
C VAL A 369 -15.28 -4.89 7.43
N SER A 370 -16.23 -5.74 7.81
CA SER A 370 -17.66 -5.54 7.53
C SER A 370 -18.18 -4.24 8.17
N SER A 371 -17.81 -3.99 9.42
CA SER A 371 -18.24 -2.79 10.17
C SER A 371 -17.70 -1.51 9.53
N LEU A 372 -16.39 -1.46 9.25
CA LEU A 372 -15.75 -0.31 8.61
C LEU A 372 -16.34 -0.03 7.21
N ARG A 373 -16.59 -1.08 6.42
CA ARG A 373 -17.25 -0.94 5.10
C ARG A 373 -18.67 -0.39 5.26
N THR A 374 -19.47 -0.95 6.16
CA THR A 374 -20.85 -0.50 6.39
C THR A 374 -20.89 0.97 6.78
N ILE A 375 -20.03 1.41 7.70
CA ILE A 375 -19.91 2.82 8.10
C ILE A 375 -19.50 3.70 6.91
N SER A 376 -18.52 3.27 6.12
CA SER A 376 -18.11 4.03 4.92
C SER A 376 -19.26 4.20 3.92
N TYR A 377 -20.08 3.16 3.73
CA TYR A 377 -21.20 3.21 2.80
C TYR A 377 -22.36 4.05 3.31
N THR A 378 -22.67 4.00 4.61
CA THR A 378 -23.72 4.86 5.19
C THR A 378 -23.34 6.34 5.09
N LEU A 379 -22.08 6.69 5.36
CA LEU A 379 -21.59 8.07 5.20
C LEU A 379 -21.69 8.54 3.74
N LEU A 380 -21.25 7.72 2.78
CA LEU A 380 -21.37 8.04 1.35
C LEU A 380 -22.83 8.23 0.91
N TRP A 381 -23.74 7.40 1.43
CA TRP A 381 -25.16 7.51 1.15
C TRP A 381 -25.76 8.82 1.68
N ILE A 382 -25.44 9.20 2.93
CA ILE A 382 -25.88 10.46 3.54
C ILE A 382 -25.37 11.65 2.71
N VAL A 383 -24.10 11.66 2.34
CA VAL A 383 -23.50 12.73 1.51
C VAL A 383 -24.19 12.81 0.14
N THR A 384 -24.49 11.68 -0.48
CA THR A 384 -25.18 11.65 -1.79
C THR A 384 -26.59 12.24 -1.67
N ILE A 385 -27.33 11.94 -0.60
CA ILE A 385 -28.65 12.53 -0.35
C ILE A 385 -28.55 14.04 -0.13
N GLN A 386 -27.57 14.49 0.66
CA GLN A 386 -27.32 15.92 0.90
C GLN A 386 -27.06 16.67 -0.41
N ILE A 387 -26.20 16.12 -1.28
CA ILE A 387 -25.90 16.70 -2.59
C ILE A 387 -27.14 16.71 -3.48
N LYS A 388 -27.89 15.60 -3.55
CA LYS A 388 -29.11 15.52 -4.37
C LYS A 388 -30.15 16.56 -3.94
N ARG A 389 -30.36 16.72 -2.63
CA ARG A 389 -31.26 17.74 -2.08
C ARG A 389 -30.81 19.15 -2.44
N LYS A 390 -29.52 19.46 -2.31
CA LYS A 390 -28.96 20.76 -2.67
C LYS A 390 -29.16 21.09 -4.15
N VAL A 391 -28.87 20.14 -5.05
CA VAL A 391 -29.06 20.31 -6.49
C VAL A 391 -30.54 20.50 -6.86
N GLN A 392 -31.46 19.78 -6.19
CA GLN A 392 -32.90 19.97 -6.40
C GLN A 392 -33.34 21.38 -5.98
N ASN A 393 -32.88 21.86 -4.83
CA ASN A 393 -33.18 23.21 -4.34
C ASN A 393 -32.62 24.30 -5.26
N ASP A 394 -31.38 24.17 -5.73
CA ASP A 394 -30.75 25.13 -6.66
C ASP A 394 -31.48 25.19 -8.01
N ASN A 395 -31.93 24.04 -8.53
CA ASN A 395 -32.74 23.98 -9.75
C ASN A 395 -34.13 24.61 -9.58
N GLN A 396 -34.67 24.61 -8.36
CA GLN A 396 -35.98 25.17 -8.07
C GLN A 396 -35.91 26.69 -7.93
N MET A 397 -34.88 27.20 -7.24
CA MET A 397 -34.58 28.64 -7.20
C MET A 397 -34.29 29.26 -8.58
N SER A 398 -33.68 28.50 -9.51
CA SER A 398 -33.44 28.96 -10.90
C SER A 398 -34.69 28.96 -11.78
N LYS A 399 -35.79 28.32 -11.36
CA LYS A 399 -37.06 28.31 -12.11
C LYS A 399 -38.05 29.36 -11.62
N ASP A 400 -37.90 29.80 -10.37
CA ASP A 400 -38.81 30.72 -9.68
C ASP A 400 -38.33 32.19 -9.69
N GLY A 401 -37.12 32.46 -10.20
CA GLY A 401 -36.55 33.82 -10.39
C GLY A 401 -36.09 34.03 -11.83
#